data_AF-A0A7T1GP89-F1
#
_entry.id   AF-A0A7T1GP89-F1
#
_cell.length_a   1.000
_cell.length_b   1.000
_cell.length_c   1.000
_cell.angle_alpha   90.00
_cell.angle_beta   90.00
_cell.angle_gamma   90.00
#
_symmetry.space_group_name_H-M   'P 1'
#
loop_
_entity.id
_entity.type
_entity.pdbx_description
1 polymer ?
#
loop_
_entity_poly.entity_id
_entity_poly.type
_entity_poly.pdbx_seq_one_letter_code
_entity_poly.pdbx_strand_id
1 'polypeptide(L)'
;MNEQEILARWEADKPLYRAWAKLIDQEIERRLVSAIAPTPLDYFLKVPMVPRLKGDTSLIDKALYRSKPYKNPYEDITDKVGMRYVVLLTTHINTFCSIIESRECEAFWSWSKDKDYEEERLAKPLEFSYQSVHYVLRSKAELSVDGVNLPEGLACEVQIRTLLQHAHSELTHDTLYKPKTTAKPSIKRTVAKSMALIEATDEFFEQAMKDLASASEPQRQLLDYLSTTYRKGTGLEPGQERSNQLVVDAFMEFLPQETSARIEEFLTAKNYIFEKIKEQNGQRHFFNQPAVLLAYFLVEKMPAQTRENWPIDSDDLAKIFSDLGAAF
;
A
#
# COMPACT_ATOMS: atom_id res chain seq x y z
N MET A 1 -17.76 15.99 35.71
CA MET A 1 -17.29 17.18 34.98
C MET A 1 -18.48 17.82 34.31
N ASN A 2 -18.59 19.15 34.35
CA ASN A 2 -19.57 19.91 33.57
C ASN A 2 -19.04 20.20 32.15
N GLU A 3 -19.87 20.78 31.29
CA GLU A 3 -19.52 21.09 29.91
C GLU A 3 -18.31 22.03 29.77
N GLN A 4 -18.25 23.10 30.58
CA GLN A 4 -17.15 24.05 30.55
C GLN A 4 -15.81 23.42 30.96
N GLU A 5 -15.82 22.57 31.98
CA GLU A 5 -14.63 21.82 32.41
C GLU A 5 -14.11 20.88 31.32
N ILE A 6 -15.01 20.22 30.59
CA ILE A 6 -14.64 19.32 29.48
C ILE A 6 -14.04 20.12 28.32
N LEU A 7 -14.65 21.24 27.94
CA LEU A 7 -14.13 22.08 26.85
C LEU A 7 -12.77 22.70 27.19
N ALA A 8 -12.63 23.26 28.39
CA ALA A 8 -11.35 23.84 28.83
C ALA A 8 -10.23 22.79 28.82
N ARG A 9 -10.52 21.58 29.30
CA ARG A 9 -9.57 20.46 29.23
C ARG A 9 -9.28 20.03 27.81
N TRP A 10 -10.30 19.96 26.95
CA TRP A 10 -10.12 19.57 25.56
C TRP A 10 -9.20 20.53 24.82
N GLU A 11 -9.40 21.84 24.97
CA GLU A 11 -8.51 22.83 24.36
C GLU A 11 -7.06 22.68 24.80
N ALA A 12 -6.83 22.41 26.09
CA ALA A 12 -5.49 22.17 26.62
C ALA A 12 -4.87 20.86 26.08
N ASP A 13 -5.68 19.83 25.85
CA ASP A 13 -5.22 18.52 25.37
C ASP A 13 -5.05 18.46 23.84
N LYS A 14 -5.67 19.35 23.05
CA LYS A 14 -5.58 19.35 21.57
C LYS A 14 -4.14 19.27 21.05
N PRO A 15 -3.16 20.05 21.56
CA PRO A 15 -1.77 19.93 21.14
C PRO A 15 -1.17 18.54 21.40
N LEU A 16 -1.51 17.91 22.54
CA LEU A 16 -1.05 16.56 22.90
C LEU A 16 -1.61 15.52 21.92
N TYR A 17 -2.89 15.60 21.59
CA TYR A 17 -3.51 14.68 20.63
C TYR A 17 -3.03 14.89 19.19
N ARG A 18 -2.66 16.11 18.80
CA ARG A 18 -2.00 16.35 17.50
C ARG A 18 -0.62 15.72 17.44
N ALA A 19 0.19 15.93 18.47
CA ALA A 19 1.52 15.33 18.57
C ALA A 19 1.44 13.79 18.63
N TRP A 20 0.44 13.24 19.33
CA TRP A 20 0.20 11.81 19.37
C TRP A 20 -0.15 11.22 18.00
N ALA A 21 -1.11 11.83 17.28
CA ALA A 21 -1.48 11.38 15.95
C ALA A 21 -0.33 11.51 14.94
N LYS A 22 0.50 12.55 15.08
CA LYS A 22 1.71 12.71 14.25
C LYS A 22 2.68 11.56 14.45
N LEU A 23 2.94 11.16 15.69
CA LEU A 23 3.83 10.02 15.98
C LEU A 23 3.28 8.71 15.44
N ILE A 24 1.98 8.45 15.62
CA ILE A 24 1.33 7.27 15.03
C ILE A 24 1.52 7.25 13.52
N ASP A 25 1.26 8.37 12.85
CA ASP A 25 1.37 8.47 11.40
C ASP A 25 2.80 8.19 10.93
N GLN A 26 3.79 8.83 11.56
CA GLN A 26 5.20 8.64 11.24
C GLN A 26 5.64 7.18 11.39
N GLU A 27 5.24 6.52 12.48
CA GLU A 27 5.63 5.13 12.73
C GLU A 27 4.91 4.14 11.79
N ILE A 28 3.64 4.38 11.47
CA ILE A 28 2.92 3.59 10.47
C ILE A 28 3.52 3.80 9.09
N GLU A 29 3.70 5.04 8.65
CA GLU A 29 4.22 5.39 7.33
C GLU A 29 5.63 4.81 7.12
N ARG A 30 6.53 4.98 8.08
CA ARG A 30 7.91 4.48 8.02
C ARG A 30 7.97 2.97 7.75
N ARG A 31 7.11 2.20 8.41
CA ARG A 31 7.02 0.74 8.23
C ARG A 31 6.29 0.40 6.94
N LEU A 32 5.23 1.14 6.62
CA LEU A 32 4.41 0.90 5.44
C LEU A 32 5.20 1.08 4.16
N VAL A 33 5.97 2.16 4.02
CA VAL A 33 6.82 2.44 2.84
C VAL A 33 7.74 1.26 2.52
N SER A 34 8.31 0.63 3.56
CA SER A 34 9.16 -0.55 3.39
C SER A 34 8.36 -1.78 2.96
N ALA A 35 7.16 -1.96 3.53
CA ALA A 35 6.30 -3.11 3.28
C ALA A 35 5.64 -3.10 1.89
N ILE A 36 5.43 -1.93 1.30
CA ILE A 36 4.75 -1.76 0.00
C ILE A 36 5.72 -1.52 -1.16
N ALA A 37 7.01 -1.37 -0.89
CA ALA A 37 8.02 -1.11 -1.91
C ALA A 37 7.96 -2.14 -3.05
N PRO A 38 8.10 -1.72 -4.33
CA PRO A 38 8.45 -0.37 -4.79
C PRO A 38 7.26 0.59 -4.96
N THR A 39 6.06 0.21 -4.51
CA THR A 39 4.84 1.02 -4.68
C THR A 39 4.94 2.34 -3.91
N PRO A 40 4.73 3.50 -4.55
CA PRO A 40 4.67 4.78 -3.86
C PRO A 40 3.49 4.85 -2.87
N LEU A 41 3.69 5.52 -1.73
CA LEU A 41 2.69 5.63 -0.67
C LEU A 41 1.42 6.35 -1.13
N ASP A 42 1.56 7.43 -1.90
CA ASP A 42 0.47 8.21 -2.47
C ASP A 42 -0.34 7.43 -3.50
N TYR A 43 0.28 6.47 -4.19
CA TYR A 43 -0.43 5.53 -5.03
C TYR A 43 -1.14 4.45 -4.19
N PHE A 44 -0.51 3.96 -3.11
CA PHE A 44 -1.07 2.91 -2.27
C PHE A 44 -2.30 3.37 -1.49
N LEU A 45 -2.23 4.55 -0.86
CA LEU A 45 -3.34 5.20 -0.17
C LEU A 45 -4.29 5.84 -1.18
N LYS A 46 -5.57 5.46 -1.15
CA LYS A 46 -6.58 5.98 -2.10
C LYS A 46 -7.19 7.30 -1.67
N VAL A 47 -6.99 7.68 -0.42
CA VAL A 47 -7.33 8.99 0.13
C VAL A 47 -6.17 9.44 1.01
N PRO A 48 -5.69 10.69 0.89
CA PRO A 48 -4.68 11.23 1.80
C PRO A 48 -5.15 11.12 3.26
N MET A 49 -4.32 10.52 4.11
CA MET A 49 -4.63 10.42 5.52
C MET A 49 -4.35 11.76 6.19
N VAL A 50 -5.38 12.33 6.81
CA VAL A 50 -5.27 13.55 7.62
C VAL A 50 -5.85 13.26 9.01
N PRO A 51 -5.05 13.37 10.09
CA PRO A 51 -5.56 13.21 11.44
C PRO A 51 -6.66 14.22 11.75
N ARG A 52 -7.81 13.73 12.21
CA ARG A 52 -8.97 14.56 12.54
C ARG A 52 -9.19 14.58 14.05
N LEU A 53 -9.01 15.75 14.65
CA LEU A 53 -9.47 16.00 16.00
C LEU A 53 -11.00 16.03 16.06
N LYS A 54 -11.56 15.56 17.19
CA LYS A 54 -12.97 15.65 17.47
C LYS A 54 -13.39 17.11 17.62
N GLY A 55 -14.51 17.49 17.01
CA GLY A 55 -15.08 18.82 17.19
C GLY A 55 -15.65 18.99 18.59
N ASP A 56 -15.61 20.21 19.11
CA ASP A 56 -15.93 20.53 20.50
C ASP A 56 -17.36 20.12 20.88
N THR A 57 -18.34 20.47 20.03
CA THR A 57 -19.75 20.09 20.23
C THR A 57 -19.93 18.57 20.19
N SER A 58 -19.23 17.88 19.28
CA SER A 58 -19.29 16.41 19.17
C SER A 58 -18.64 15.70 20.35
N LEU A 59 -17.62 16.31 20.97
CA LEU A 59 -17.02 15.81 22.20
C LEU A 59 -18.02 15.91 23.35
N ILE A 60 -18.64 17.08 23.53
CA ILE A 60 -19.66 17.31 24.57
C ILE A 60 -20.86 16.39 24.41
N ASP A 61 -21.41 16.28 23.20
CA ASP A 61 -22.50 15.36 22.88
C ASP A 61 -22.16 13.91 23.27
N LYS A 62 -20.91 13.50 23.01
CA LYS A 62 -20.44 12.14 23.31
C LYS A 62 -20.20 11.94 24.81
N ALA A 63 -19.69 12.95 25.50
CA ALA A 63 -19.34 12.91 26.92
C ALA A 63 -20.59 12.91 27.82
N LEU A 64 -21.58 13.77 27.52
CA LEU A 64 -22.67 14.09 28.44
C LEU A 64 -24.05 13.59 27.98
N TYR A 65 -24.28 13.47 26.66
CA TYR A 65 -25.64 13.32 26.11
C TYR A 65 -25.90 11.95 25.44
N ARG A 66 -24.94 11.03 25.44
CA ARG A 66 -25.14 9.66 24.91
C ARG A 66 -25.96 8.78 25.85
N SER A 67 -26.75 7.89 25.25
CA SER A 67 -27.63 6.93 25.95
C SER A 67 -26.88 5.89 26.79
N LYS A 68 -25.57 5.69 26.55
CA LYS A 68 -24.68 4.88 27.40
C LYS A 68 -23.81 5.83 28.24
N PRO A 69 -24.05 5.96 29.56
CA PRO A 69 -23.24 6.83 30.38
C PRO A 69 -21.83 6.26 30.54
N TYR A 70 -20.83 7.06 30.17
CA TYR A 70 -19.43 6.78 30.50
C TYR A 70 -19.22 6.96 32.01
N LYS A 71 -18.37 6.13 32.62
CA LYS A 71 -18.00 6.32 34.03
C LYS A 71 -17.12 7.56 34.16
N ASN A 72 -16.20 7.73 33.21
CA ASN A 72 -15.35 8.91 33.07
C ASN A 72 -15.65 9.59 31.73
N PRO A 73 -16.56 10.58 31.68
CA PRO A 73 -17.11 11.13 30.45
C PRO A 73 -16.08 11.77 29.52
N TYR A 74 -14.91 12.13 30.02
CA TYR A 74 -13.79 12.60 29.21
C TYR A 74 -12.81 11.47 28.84
N GLU A 75 -12.33 10.70 29.82
CA GLU A 75 -11.28 9.69 29.61
C GLU A 75 -11.72 8.53 28.71
N ASP A 76 -12.98 8.10 28.87
CA ASP A 76 -13.51 6.92 28.18
C ASP A 76 -13.76 7.19 26.69
N ILE A 77 -13.63 8.44 26.23
CA ILE A 77 -13.70 8.81 24.81
C ILE A 77 -12.37 8.44 24.14
N THR A 78 -12.41 7.43 23.29
CA THR A 78 -11.25 6.89 22.56
C THR A 78 -10.97 7.58 21.22
N ASP A 79 -11.99 8.17 20.59
CA ASP A 79 -11.94 8.85 19.29
C ASP A 79 -11.75 10.38 19.43
N LYS A 80 -10.92 10.83 20.38
CA LYS A 80 -10.58 12.26 20.52
C LYS A 80 -9.76 12.74 19.33
N VAL A 81 -8.91 11.88 18.80
CA VAL A 81 -8.34 11.99 17.47
C VAL A 81 -8.65 10.71 16.69
N GLY A 82 -9.02 10.88 15.43
CA GLY A 82 -9.33 9.79 14.51
C GLY A 82 -8.44 9.87 13.28
N MET A 83 -7.90 8.73 12.86
CA MET A 83 -7.11 8.59 11.63
C MET A 83 -7.78 7.57 10.73
N ARG A 84 -7.82 7.83 9.43
CA ARG A 84 -8.48 6.95 8.46
C ARG A 84 -7.56 6.63 7.31
N TYR A 85 -7.17 5.37 7.21
CA TYR A 85 -6.42 4.84 6.08
C TYR A 85 -7.39 4.16 5.11
N VAL A 86 -7.40 4.63 3.87
CA VAL A 86 -8.25 4.09 2.80
C VAL A 86 -7.36 3.43 1.76
N VAL A 87 -7.51 2.11 1.60
CA VAL A 87 -6.73 1.27 0.70
C VAL A 87 -7.61 0.68 -0.40
N LEU A 88 -7.01 0.02 -1.38
CA LEU A 88 -7.78 -0.64 -2.45
C LEU A 88 -8.31 -2.02 -2.04
N LEU A 89 -7.45 -2.81 -1.40
CA LEU A 89 -7.59 -4.25 -1.22
C LEU A 89 -7.73 -4.61 0.27
N THR A 90 -8.41 -5.70 0.58
CA THR A 90 -8.53 -6.21 1.97
C THR A 90 -7.19 -6.76 2.47
N THR A 91 -6.36 -7.32 1.60
CA THR A 91 -4.98 -7.72 1.92
C THR A 91 -4.12 -6.52 2.33
N HIS A 92 -4.36 -5.34 1.76
CA HIS A 92 -3.70 -4.11 2.20
C HIS A 92 -4.16 -3.69 3.61
N ILE A 93 -5.40 -3.97 4.01
CA ILE A 93 -5.85 -3.78 5.40
C ILE A 93 -5.01 -4.66 6.33
N ASN A 94 -4.78 -5.92 5.96
CA ASN A 94 -3.96 -6.85 6.74
C ASN A 94 -2.52 -6.38 6.90
N THR A 95 -1.95 -5.68 5.91
CA THR A 95 -0.64 -5.02 6.02
C THR A 95 -0.64 -4.00 7.16
N PHE A 96 -1.66 -3.13 7.26
CA PHE A 96 -1.78 -2.18 8.37
C PHE A 96 -1.97 -2.88 9.71
N CYS A 97 -2.83 -3.90 9.78
CA CYS A 97 -3.04 -4.68 11.00
C CYS A 97 -1.70 -5.24 11.50
N SER A 98 -0.93 -5.87 10.60
CA SER A 98 0.38 -6.44 10.92
C SER A 98 1.40 -5.40 11.41
N ILE A 99 1.38 -4.19 10.84
CA ILE A 99 2.23 -3.07 11.28
C ILE A 99 1.80 -2.57 12.67
N ILE A 100 0.51 -2.35 12.89
CA ILE A 100 -0.01 -1.82 14.16
C ILE A 100 0.24 -2.80 15.32
N GLU A 101 0.08 -4.10 15.04
CA GLU A 101 0.23 -5.20 16.00
C GLU A 101 1.70 -5.65 16.17
N SER A 102 2.65 -5.03 15.46
CA SER A 102 4.05 -5.46 15.43
C SER A 102 4.80 -5.13 16.74
N ARG A 103 5.81 -5.94 17.06
CA ARG A 103 6.66 -5.73 18.25
C ARG A 103 7.41 -4.41 18.21
N GLU A 104 7.79 -3.97 17.02
CA GLU A 104 8.45 -2.68 16.79
C GLU A 104 7.55 -1.50 17.15
N CYS A 105 6.23 -1.69 17.14
CA CYS A 105 5.24 -0.68 17.50
C CYS A 105 4.89 -0.69 18.99
N GLU A 106 5.16 -1.81 19.69
CA GLU A 106 4.93 -1.93 21.14
C GLU A 106 5.73 -0.90 21.96
N ALA A 107 6.83 -0.33 21.44
CA ALA A 107 7.54 0.73 22.14
C ALA A 107 6.73 2.05 22.22
N PHE A 108 5.77 2.26 21.32
CA PHE A 108 5.05 3.52 21.16
C PHE A 108 3.62 3.45 21.68
N TRP A 109 2.90 2.35 21.42
CA TRP A 109 1.52 2.19 21.86
C TRP A 109 1.19 0.80 22.40
N SER A 110 0.10 0.76 23.16
CA SER A 110 -0.74 -0.43 23.28
C SER A 110 -1.93 -0.30 22.33
N TRP A 111 -2.50 -1.42 21.89
CA TRP A 111 -3.63 -1.43 20.96
C TRP A 111 -4.77 -2.31 21.47
N SER A 112 -6.00 -1.92 21.16
CA SER A 112 -7.18 -2.79 21.19
C SER A 112 -7.88 -2.74 19.83
N LYS A 113 -8.41 -3.88 19.39
CA LYS A 113 -9.22 -3.95 18.17
C LYS A 113 -10.70 -3.87 18.56
N ASP A 114 -11.23 -2.65 18.58
CA ASP A 114 -12.60 -2.37 19.01
C ASP A 114 -13.64 -2.80 17.96
N LYS A 115 -13.20 -2.94 16.71
CA LYS A 115 -14.01 -3.49 15.62
C LYS A 115 -13.14 -4.33 14.69
N ASP A 116 -13.46 -5.61 14.58
CA ASP A 116 -12.91 -6.51 13.58
C ASP A 116 -14.05 -7.05 12.72
N TYR A 117 -14.08 -6.66 11.45
CA TYR A 117 -15.18 -7.08 10.58
C TYR A 117 -15.09 -8.57 10.23
N GLU A 118 -13.91 -9.18 10.28
CA GLU A 118 -13.73 -10.62 10.04
C GLU A 118 -14.30 -11.44 11.21
N GLU A 119 -14.02 -11.02 12.45
CA GLU A 119 -14.61 -11.66 13.65
C GLU A 119 -16.13 -11.46 13.69
N GLU A 120 -16.62 -10.26 13.37
CA GLU A 120 -18.06 -9.99 13.28
C GLU A 120 -18.74 -10.86 12.21
N ARG A 121 -18.10 -11.04 11.05
CA ARG A 121 -18.57 -11.90 9.97
C ARG A 121 -18.63 -13.37 10.40
N LEU A 122 -17.59 -13.88 11.04
CA LEU A 122 -17.56 -15.24 11.57
C LEU A 122 -18.62 -15.47 12.65
N ALA A 123 -18.84 -14.48 13.52
CA ALA A 123 -19.88 -14.55 14.56
C ALA A 123 -21.30 -14.50 13.98
N LYS A 124 -21.48 -13.84 12.82
CA LYS A 124 -22.78 -13.61 12.19
C LYS A 124 -22.73 -13.82 10.67
N PRO A 125 -22.54 -15.06 10.19
CA PRO A 125 -22.25 -15.34 8.78
C PRO A 125 -23.39 -15.02 7.81
N LEU A 126 -24.61 -14.76 8.31
CA LEU A 126 -25.77 -14.39 7.48
C LEU A 126 -26.02 -12.87 7.46
N GLU A 127 -25.24 -12.08 8.21
CA GLU A 127 -25.39 -10.62 8.30
C GLU A 127 -24.33 -9.89 7.46
N PHE A 128 -24.76 -9.25 6.38
CA PHE A 128 -23.94 -8.30 5.63
C PHE A 128 -24.03 -6.91 6.28
N SER A 129 -23.19 -6.70 7.29
CA SER A 129 -23.17 -5.49 8.11
C SER A 129 -21.92 -4.65 7.86
N TYR A 130 -21.88 -3.46 8.45
CA TYR A 130 -20.79 -2.50 8.26
C TYR A 130 -19.39 -3.10 8.53
N GLN A 131 -18.55 -3.14 7.47
CA GLN A 131 -17.19 -3.68 7.51
C GLN A 131 -16.16 -2.54 7.63
N SER A 132 -15.34 -2.60 8.67
CA SER A 132 -14.16 -1.75 8.88
C SER A 132 -13.35 -2.34 10.02
N VAL A 133 -12.03 -2.23 9.94
CA VAL A 133 -11.14 -2.48 11.09
C VAL A 133 -10.98 -1.18 11.87
N HIS A 134 -11.20 -1.22 13.19
CA HIS A 134 -10.97 -0.10 14.09
C HIS A 134 -10.02 -0.53 15.21
N TYR A 135 -8.88 0.15 15.28
CA TYR A 135 -7.98 0.08 16.42
C TYR A 135 -8.14 1.30 17.31
N VAL A 136 -7.97 1.10 18.61
CA VAL A 136 -7.67 2.18 19.55
C VAL A 136 -6.22 2.03 19.98
N LEU A 137 -5.40 3.02 19.62
CA LEU A 137 -3.98 3.08 20.00
C LEU A 137 -3.83 4.01 21.20
N ARG A 138 -3.21 3.51 22.27
CA ARG A 138 -2.94 4.28 23.49
C ARG A 138 -1.45 4.50 23.67
N SER A 139 -1.04 5.75 23.81
CA SER A 139 0.37 6.10 24.04
C SER A 139 0.92 5.40 25.27
N LYS A 140 2.17 4.92 25.17
CA LYS A 140 2.95 4.50 26.33
C LYS A 140 3.65 5.70 26.97
N ALA A 141 4.07 5.56 28.22
CA ALA A 141 4.79 6.61 28.95
C ALA A 141 6.14 6.96 28.27
N GLU A 142 6.59 8.21 28.47
CA GLU A 142 7.92 8.73 28.09
C GLU A 142 8.16 9.05 26.60
N LEU A 143 7.09 9.28 25.82
CA LEU A 143 7.23 9.71 24.43
C LEU A 143 7.31 11.25 24.33
N SER A 144 8.22 11.74 23.49
CA SER A 144 8.33 13.17 23.18
C SER A 144 8.37 13.37 21.66
N VAL A 145 7.53 14.27 21.16
CA VAL A 145 7.36 14.54 19.73
C VAL A 145 7.41 16.03 19.53
N ASP A 146 8.41 16.53 18.78
CA ASP A 146 8.64 17.95 18.55
C ASP A 146 8.66 18.83 19.82
N GLY A 147 9.19 18.28 20.93
CA GLY A 147 9.24 18.96 22.23
C GLY A 147 7.93 18.92 23.02
N VAL A 148 6.91 18.22 22.54
CA VAL A 148 5.68 17.92 23.29
C VAL A 148 5.83 16.57 23.99
N ASN A 149 5.82 16.59 25.32
CA ASN A 149 5.83 15.38 26.13
C ASN A 149 4.43 14.78 26.19
N LEU A 150 4.27 13.57 25.66
CA LEU A 150 3.01 12.88 25.61
C LEU A 150 2.78 12.13 26.94
N PRO A 151 1.68 12.40 27.67
CA PRO A 151 1.30 11.55 28.78
C PRO A 151 0.96 10.14 28.28
N GLU A 152 1.06 9.17 29.19
CA GLU A 152 0.58 7.81 28.95
C GLU A 152 -0.94 7.79 28.80
N GLY A 153 -1.44 6.94 27.91
CA GLY A 153 -2.87 6.64 27.79
C GLY A 153 -3.66 7.50 26.81
N LEU A 154 -3.02 8.42 26.06
CA LEU A 154 -3.68 9.18 25.00
C LEU A 154 -4.23 8.23 23.95
N ALA A 155 -5.54 8.25 23.73
CA ALA A 155 -6.21 7.38 22.76
C ALA A 155 -6.31 8.02 21.36
N CYS A 156 -6.03 7.23 20.33
CA CYS A 156 -6.31 7.55 18.95
C CYS A 156 -7.10 6.40 18.32
N GLU A 157 -8.23 6.70 17.67
CA GLU A 157 -8.93 5.70 16.86
C GLU A 157 -8.33 5.67 15.46
N VAL A 158 -7.83 4.50 15.04
CA VAL A 158 -7.32 4.27 13.69
C VAL A 158 -8.28 3.35 12.95
N GLN A 159 -8.85 3.86 11.86
CA GLN A 159 -9.82 3.16 11.02
C GLN A 159 -9.14 2.78 9.70
N ILE A 160 -9.19 1.50 9.33
CA ILE A 160 -8.62 1.01 8.08
C ILE A 160 -9.76 0.39 7.25
N ARG A 161 -9.89 0.85 6.00
CA ARG A 161 -10.99 0.48 5.10
C ARG A 161 -10.53 0.34 3.65
N THR A 162 -11.21 -0.51 2.89
CA THR A 162 -11.17 -0.41 1.42
C THR A 162 -11.88 0.86 0.95
N LEU A 163 -11.61 1.28 -0.29
CA LEU A 163 -12.30 2.42 -0.91
C LEU A 163 -13.83 2.22 -0.95
N LEU A 164 -14.27 0.98 -1.20
CA LEU A 164 -15.68 0.62 -1.24
C LEU A 164 -16.32 0.65 0.15
N GLN A 165 -15.64 0.09 1.16
CA GLN A 165 -16.04 0.20 2.57
C GLN A 165 -16.13 1.67 3.02
N HIS A 166 -15.16 2.50 2.62
CA HIS A 166 -15.19 3.93 2.91
C HIS A 166 -16.41 4.61 2.27
N ALA A 167 -16.67 4.40 0.99
CA ALA A 167 -17.84 4.96 0.30
C ALA A 167 -19.17 4.53 0.96
N HIS A 168 -19.30 3.27 1.36
CA HIS A 168 -20.48 2.78 2.09
C HIS A 168 -20.62 3.43 3.46
N SER A 169 -19.52 3.60 4.19
CA SER A 169 -19.51 4.23 5.50
C SER A 169 -20.00 5.68 5.45
N GLU A 170 -19.58 6.45 4.45
CA GLU A 170 -20.00 7.85 4.28
C GLU A 170 -21.51 7.95 3.96
N LEU A 171 -22.06 7.00 3.19
CA LEU A 171 -23.49 6.94 2.90
C LEU A 171 -24.35 6.59 4.14
N THR A 172 -23.83 5.71 5.00
CA THR A 172 -24.65 5.04 6.03
C THR A 172 -24.49 5.60 7.43
N HIS A 173 -23.35 6.24 7.75
CA HIS A 173 -23.02 6.72 9.09
C HIS A 173 -24.08 7.66 9.67
N ASP A 174 -24.54 8.63 8.90
CA ASP A 174 -25.52 9.62 9.37
C ASP A 174 -26.97 9.13 9.30
N THR A 175 -27.27 8.26 8.35
CA THR A 175 -28.64 7.83 8.02
C THR A 175 -29.12 6.67 8.90
N LEU A 176 -28.23 5.73 9.24
CA LEU A 176 -28.58 4.49 9.93
C LEU A 176 -28.10 4.40 11.38
N TYR A 177 -27.00 5.08 11.72
CA TYR A 177 -26.33 4.91 13.02
C TYR A 177 -26.59 6.04 14.02
N LYS A 178 -27.17 7.17 13.59
CA LYS A 178 -27.66 8.21 14.53
C LYS A 178 -28.99 7.77 15.17
N PRO A 179 -29.14 7.84 16.51
CA PRO A 179 -30.28 7.28 17.25
C PRO A 179 -31.68 7.80 16.85
N LYS A 180 -31.76 8.95 16.18
CA LYS A 180 -33.02 9.62 15.83
C LYS A 180 -33.70 9.06 14.58
N THR A 181 -33.01 8.21 13.81
CA THR A 181 -33.54 7.60 12.58
C THR A 181 -33.62 6.10 12.71
N THR A 182 -34.74 5.57 13.22
CA THR A 182 -35.09 4.16 13.03
C THR A 182 -35.43 3.94 11.55
N ALA A 183 -34.39 3.75 10.74
CA ALA A 183 -34.56 3.50 9.32
C ALA A 183 -35.49 2.31 9.08
N LYS A 184 -36.41 2.47 8.12
CA LYS A 184 -37.38 1.42 7.76
C LYS A 184 -36.65 0.12 7.40
N PRO A 185 -37.22 -1.07 7.67
CA PRO A 185 -36.59 -2.35 7.34
C PRO A 185 -36.16 -2.47 5.87
N SER A 186 -36.90 -1.89 4.93
CA SER A 186 -36.55 -1.85 3.50
C SER A 186 -35.24 -1.08 3.23
N ILE A 187 -34.98 0.00 3.95
CA ILE A 187 -33.74 0.79 3.86
C ILE A 187 -32.58 -0.03 4.42
N LYS A 188 -32.75 -0.62 5.61
CA LYS A 188 -31.76 -1.52 6.21
C LYS A 188 -31.41 -2.69 5.27
N ARG A 189 -32.42 -3.28 4.63
CA ARG A 189 -32.23 -4.34 3.63
C ARG A 189 -31.44 -3.86 2.41
N THR A 190 -31.69 -2.66 1.93
CA THR A 190 -30.96 -2.07 0.79
C THR A 190 -29.51 -1.83 1.14
N VAL A 191 -29.24 -1.32 2.34
CA VAL A 191 -27.86 -1.11 2.82
C VAL A 191 -27.11 -2.42 3.07
N ALA A 192 -27.79 -3.45 3.57
CA ALA A 192 -27.19 -4.78 3.69
C ALA A 192 -26.87 -5.39 2.31
N LYS A 193 -27.73 -5.18 1.31
CA LYS A 193 -27.47 -5.61 -0.08
C LYS A 193 -26.25 -4.90 -0.67
N SER A 194 -26.08 -3.59 -0.45
CA SER A 194 -24.91 -2.89 -0.96
C SER A 194 -23.63 -3.39 -0.29
N MET A 195 -23.65 -3.71 1.00
CA MET A 195 -22.51 -4.32 1.68
C MET A 195 -22.18 -5.70 1.10
N ALA A 196 -23.18 -6.54 0.83
CA ALA A 196 -22.95 -7.85 0.20
C ALA A 196 -22.28 -7.73 -1.19
N LEU A 197 -22.66 -6.72 -1.98
CA LEU A 197 -22.02 -6.45 -3.27
C LEU A 197 -20.59 -5.94 -3.12
N ILE A 198 -20.34 -5.12 -2.09
CA ILE A 198 -18.99 -4.61 -1.79
C ILE A 198 -18.07 -5.75 -1.40
N GLU A 199 -18.50 -6.63 -0.50
CA GLU A 199 -17.71 -7.81 -0.09
C GLU A 199 -17.35 -8.68 -1.29
N ALA A 200 -18.33 -9.02 -2.14
CA ALA A 200 -18.05 -9.79 -3.36
C ALA A 200 -17.11 -9.05 -4.34
N THR A 201 -17.23 -7.72 -4.44
CA THR A 201 -16.37 -6.93 -5.32
C THR A 201 -14.94 -6.87 -4.79
N ASP A 202 -14.77 -6.68 -3.48
CA ASP A 202 -13.45 -6.69 -2.84
C ASP A 202 -12.78 -8.07 -3.05
N GLU A 203 -13.51 -9.18 -2.94
CA GLU A 203 -12.99 -10.53 -3.26
C GLU A 203 -12.55 -10.67 -4.73
N PHE A 204 -13.35 -10.16 -5.68
CA PHE A 204 -12.96 -10.19 -7.10
C PHE A 204 -11.76 -9.30 -7.40
N PHE A 205 -11.62 -8.16 -6.73
CA PHE A 205 -10.45 -7.31 -6.88
C PHE A 205 -9.18 -8.01 -6.37
N GLU A 206 -9.25 -8.70 -5.23
CA GLU A 206 -8.14 -9.52 -4.74
C GLU A 206 -7.75 -10.60 -5.75
N GLN A 207 -8.74 -11.36 -6.23
CA GLN A 207 -8.49 -12.45 -7.17
C GLN A 207 -7.90 -11.94 -8.48
N ALA A 208 -8.46 -10.87 -9.05
CA ALA A 208 -7.94 -10.26 -10.28
C ALA A 208 -6.50 -9.77 -10.11
N MET A 209 -6.17 -9.11 -8.99
CA MET A 209 -4.82 -8.64 -8.72
C MET A 209 -3.84 -9.80 -8.54
N LYS A 210 -4.26 -10.88 -7.89
CA LYS A 210 -3.46 -12.10 -7.76
C LYS A 210 -3.21 -12.77 -9.12
N ASP A 211 -4.23 -12.87 -9.95
CA ASP A 211 -4.12 -13.47 -11.28
C ASP A 211 -3.24 -12.64 -12.21
N LEU A 212 -3.36 -11.31 -12.18
CA LEU A 212 -2.49 -10.41 -12.92
C LEU A 212 -1.03 -10.54 -12.46
N ALA A 213 -0.78 -10.55 -11.15
CA ALA A 213 0.57 -10.75 -10.60
C ALA A 213 1.15 -12.10 -11.06
N SER A 214 0.37 -13.18 -10.96
CA SER A 214 0.78 -14.52 -11.40
C SER A 214 1.05 -14.59 -12.90
N ALA A 215 0.28 -13.89 -13.73
CA ALA A 215 0.47 -13.87 -15.18
C ALA A 215 1.76 -13.15 -15.59
N SER A 216 2.20 -12.16 -14.79
CA SER A 216 3.43 -11.39 -15.01
C SER A 216 4.68 -11.94 -14.32
N GLU A 217 4.53 -13.01 -13.53
CA GLU A 217 5.61 -13.58 -12.71
C GLU A 217 6.83 -14.04 -13.53
N PRO A 218 6.69 -14.71 -14.70
CA PRO A 218 7.84 -15.09 -15.52
C PRO A 218 8.65 -13.87 -16.01
N GLN A 219 7.96 -12.81 -16.44
CA GLN A 219 8.58 -11.56 -16.91
C GLN A 219 9.32 -10.87 -15.76
N ARG A 220 8.71 -10.84 -14.57
CA ARG A 220 9.33 -10.27 -13.38
C ARG A 220 10.59 -11.03 -12.97
N GLN A 221 10.53 -12.35 -12.91
CA GLN A 221 11.69 -13.19 -12.58
C GLN A 221 12.84 -12.99 -13.57
N LEU A 222 12.52 -12.87 -14.87
CA LEU A 222 13.51 -12.56 -15.89
C LEU A 222 14.12 -11.16 -15.69
N LEU A 223 13.31 -10.13 -15.45
CA LEU A 223 13.81 -8.78 -15.19
C LEU A 223 14.66 -8.69 -13.92
N ASP A 224 14.29 -9.39 -12.85
CA ASP A 224 15.07 -9.44 -11.61
C ASP A 224 16.43 -10.11 -11.84
N TYR A 225 16.45 -11.20 -12.61
CA TYR A 225 17.68 -11.86 -13.04
C TYR A 225 18.56 -10.93 -13.89
N LEU A 226 17.98 -10.26 -14.90
CA LEU A 226 18.69 -9.32 -15.76
C LEU A 226 19.23 -8.13 -14.96
N SER A 227 18.46 -7.61 -14.00
CA SER A 227 18.87 -6.50 -13.11
C SER A 227 20.05 -6.87 -12.24
N THR A 228 20.02 -8.07 -11.64
CA THR A 228 21.12 -8.60 -10.83
C THR A 228 22.37 -8.81 -11.69
N THR A 229 22.20 -9.38 -12.88
CA THR A 229 23.29 -9.66 -13.82
C THR A 229 23.92 -8.37 -14.36
N TYR A 230 23.08 -7.39 -14.70
CA TYR A 230 23.52 -6.07 -15.15
C TYR A 230 24.37 -5.39 -14.10
N ARG A 231 23.88 -5.33 -12.85
CA ARG A 231 24.62 -4.74 -11.73
C ARG A 231 25.95 -5.45 -11.50
N LYS A 232 25.96 -6.78 -11.49
CA LYS A 232 27.16 -7.60 -11.28
C LYS A 232 28.20 -7.41 -12.40
N GLY A 233 27.75 -7.37 -13.65
CA GLY A 233 28.65 -7.28 -14.81
C GLY A 233 29.16 -5.87 -15.11
N THR A 234 28.35 -4.84 -14.87
CA THR A 234 28.69 -3.44 -15.17
C THR A 234 29.18 -2.66 -13.95
N GLY A 235 28.78 -3.06 -12.73
CA GLY A 235 28.99 -2.25 -11.52
C GLY A 235 28.11 -1.00 -11.44
N LEU A 236 27.13 -0.86 -12.34
CA LEU A 236 26.21 0.27 -12.40
C LEU A 236 24.84 -0.09 -11.80
N GLU A 237 24.11 0.90 -11.32
CA GLU A 237 22.72 0.72 -10.92
C GLU A 237 21.82 0.54 -12.15
N PRO A 238 21.01 -0.53 -12.21
CA PRO A 238 20.12 -0.77 -13.35
C PRO A 238 18.97 0.23 -13.37
N GLY A 239 18.72 0.82 -14.53
CA GLY A 239 17.53 1.64 -14.79
C GLY A 239 16.23 0.82 -14.69
N GLN A 240 15.17 1.44 -14.17
CA GLN A 240 13.86 0.81 -13.92
C GLN A 240 12.78 1.30 -14.89
N GLU A 241 13.18 1.74 -16.08
CA GLU A 241 12.28 2.37 -17.04
C GLU A 241 11.36 1.35 -17.72
N ARG A 242 10.22 1.86 -18.22
CA ARG A 242 9.17 1.06 -18.85
C ARG A 242 9.64 0.26 -20.07
N SER A 243 10.69 0.73 -20.76
CA SER A 243 11.29 0.02 -21.90
C SER A 243 11.84 -1.35 -21.52
N ASN A 244 12.23 -1.59 -20.26
CA ASN A 244 12.57 -2.93 -19.78
C ASN A 244 11.41 -3.91 -19.99
N GLN A 245 10.22 -3.50 -19.53
CA GLN A 245 9.02 -4.32 -19.61
C GLN A 245 8.59 -4.54 -21.07
N LEU A 246 8.65 -3.49 -21.90
CA LEU A 246 8.28 -3.60 -23.31
C LEU A 246 9.11 -4.65 -24.05
N VAL A 247 10.43 -4.66 -23.84
CA VAL A 247 11.33 -5.64 -24.48
C VAL A 247 11.08 -7.05 -23.94
N VAL A 248 10.90 -7.22 -22.63
CA VAL A 248 10.61 -8.53 -22.06
C VAL A 248 9.27 -9.08 -22.56
N ASP A 249 8.20 -8.27 -22.54
CA ASP A 249 6.88 -8.67 -23.01
C ASP A 249 6.87 -9.08 -24.48
N ALA A 250 7.54 -8.29 -25.34
CA ALA A 250 7.59 -8.57 -26.77
C ALA A 250 8.26 -9.92 -27.10
N PHE A 251 9.19 -10.36 -26.27
CA PHE A 251 9.98 -11.57 -26.53
C PHE A 251 9.63 -12.77 -25.66
N MET A 252 8.81 -12.61 -24.63
CA MET A 252 8.56 -13.66 -23.61
C MET A 252 8.11 -14.99 -24.22
N GLU A 253 7.25 -14.97 -25.24
CA GLU A 253 6.73 -16.18 -25.89
C GLU A 253 7.76 -16.88 -26.79
N PHE A 254 8.78 -16.16 -27.25
CA PHE A 254 9.85 -16.70 -28.10
C PHE A 254 11.02 -17.26 -27.29
N LEU A 255 11.06 -16.97 -25.99
CA LEU A 255 12.16 -17.34 -25.13
C LEU A 255 12.16 -18.85 -24.81
N PRO A 256 13.32 -19.52 -24.89
CA PRO A 256 13.43 -20.94 -24.60
C PRO A 256 13.22 -21.24 -23.11
N GLN A 257 12.97 -22.51 -22.77
CA GLN A 257 13.08 -22.95 -21.38
C GLN A 257 14.48 -22.68 -20.81
N GLU A 258 14.56 -22.44 -19.50
CA GLU A 258 15.81 -22.12 -18.79
C GLU A 258 16.53 -20.89 -19.36
N THR A 259 15.77 -19.87 -19.79
CA THR A 259 16.30 -18.65 -20.40
C THR A 259 17.42 -18.01 -19.57
N SER A 260 17.26 -17.90 -18.24
CA SER A 260 18.29 -17.29 -17.38
C SER A 260 19.63 -18.02 -17.47
N ALA A 261 19.64 -19.35 -17.48
CA ALA A 261 20.87 -20.13 -17.61
C ALA A 261 21.53 -19.92 -18.98
N ARG A 262 20.73 -19.88 -20.05
CA ARG A 262 21.23 -19.63 -21.41
C ARG A 262 21.80 -18.22 -21.59
N ILE A 263 21.20 -17.23 -20.94
CA ILE A 263 21.73 -15.86 -20.90
C ILE A 263 23.06 -15.84 -20.12
N GLU A 264 23.15 -16.56 -18.99
CA GLU A 264 24.39 -16.66 -18.22
C GLU A 264 25.53 -17.26 -19.03
N GLU A 265 25.28 -18.39 -19.71
CA GLU A 265 26.25 -19.04 -20.59
C GLU A 265 26.72 -18.11 -21.71
N PHE A 266 25.78 -17.40 -22.35
CA PHE A 266 26.06 -16.43 -23.41
C PHE A 266 26.92 -15.26 -22.91
N LEU A 267 26.57 -14.65 -21.78
CA LEU A 267 27.30 -13.52 -21.21
C LEU A 267 28.66 -13.94 -20.65
N THR A 268 28.80 -15.17 -20.18
CA THR A 268 30.09 -15.73 -19.77
C THR A 268 31.01 -15.91 -20.97
N ALA A 269 30.49 -16.44 -22.08
CA ALA A 269 31.24 -16.60 -23.32
C ALA A 269 31.59 -15.25 -23.98
N LYS A 270 30.72 -14.24 -23.85
CA LYS A 270 30.88 -12.90 -24.44
C LYS A 270 30.95 -11.81 -23.36
N ASN A 271 31.84 -11.99 -22.39
CA ASN A 271 31.96 -11.06 -21.25
C ASN A 271 32.28 -9.60 -21.64
N TYR A 272 32.84 -9.37 -22.83
CA TYR A 272 33.10 -8.03 -23.37
C TYR A 272 31.82 -7.18 -23.55
N ILE A 273 30.64 -7.81 -23.60
CA ILE A 273 29.34 -7.13 -23.70
C ILE A 273 29.17 -6.15 -22.53
N PHE A 274 29.63 -6.50 -21.32
CA PHE A 274 29.53 -5.59 -20.18
C PHE A 274 30.37 -4.31 -20.37
N GLU A 275 31.54 -4.42 -21.01
CA GLU A 275 32.33 -3.24 -21.37
C GLU A 275 31.62 -2.41 -22.44
N LYS A 276 31.01 -3.04 -23.45
CA LYS A 276 30.21 -2.35 -24.47
C LYS A 276 29.03 -1.60 -23.88
N ILE A 277 28.36 -2.19 -22.89
CA ILE A 277 27.29 -1.53 -22.16
C ILE A 277 27.81 -0.30 -21.41
N LYS A 278 28.93 -0.45 -20.68
CA LYS A 278 29.55 0.67 -19.95
C LYS A 278 30.00 1.81 -20.88
N GLU A 279 30.54 1.51 -22.06
CA GLU A 279 30.92 2.50 -23.07
C GLU A 279 29.74 3.40 -23.49
N GLN A 280 28.51 2.89 -23.44
CA GLN A 280 27.30 3.62 -23.82
C GLN A 280 26.57 4.28 -22.64
N ASN A 281 27.05 4.09 -21.39
CA ASN A 281 26.44 4.66 -20.21
C ASN A 281 26.39 6.19 -20.31
N GLY A 282 25.20 6.76 -20.14
CA GLY A 282 24.96 8.21 -20.27
C GLY A 282 24.93 8.74 -21.71
N GLN A 283 25.18 7.91 -22.72
CA GLN A 283 25.03 8.27 -24.14
C GLN A 283 23.72 7.74 -24.73
N ARG A 284 23.38 6.49 -24.40
CA ARG A 284 22.18 5.81 -24.89
C ARG A 284 21.32 5.35 -23.72
N HIS A 285 20.11 5.85 -23.66
CA HIS A 285 19.22 5.63 -22.52
C HIS A 285 18.92 4.13 -22.27
N PHE A 286 18.73 3.34 -23.34
CA PHE A 286 18.43 1.91 -23.21
C PHE A 286 19.58 1.09 -22.62
N PHE A 287 20.84 1.51 -22.83
CA PHE A 287 22.01 0.80 -22.31
C PHE A 287 22.19 0.96 -20.80
N ASN A 288 21.47 1.90 -20.18
CA ASN A 288 21.41 2.04 -18.72
C ASN A 288 20.44 1.01 -18.10
N GLN A 289 19.74 0.21 -18.91
CA GLN A 289 18.65 -0.65 -18.47
C GLN A 289 19.02 -2.14 -18.60
N PRO A 290 18.57 -3.00 -17.68
CA PRO A 290 18.89 -4.42 -17.67
C PRO A 290 18.38 -5.20 -18.90
N ALA A 291 17.30 -4.75 -19.55
CA ALA A 291 16.80 -5.38 -20.77
C ALA A 291 17.79 -5.34 -21.96
N VAL A 292 18.82 -4.50 -21.91
CA VAL A 292 19.90 -4.51 -22.93
C VAL A 292 20.60 -5.88 -22.99
N LEU A 293 20.74 -6.58 -21.86
CA LEU A 293 21.35 -7.91 -21.82
C LEU A 293 20.51 -8.94 -22.58
N LEU A 294 19.18 -8.85 -22.44
CA LEU A 294 18.25 -9.67 -23.20
C LEU A 294 18.34 -9.34 -24.69
N ALA A 295 18.44 -8.06 -25.04
CA ALA A 295 18.59 -7.63 -26.42
C ALA A 295 19.84 -8.22 -27.10
N TYR A 296 21.00 -8.18 -26.43
CA TYR A 296 22.22 -8.84 -26.91
C TYR A 296 22.02 -10.35 -27.14
N PHE A 297 21.37 -11.03 -26.19
CA PHE A 297 21.09 -12.46 -26.31
C PHE A 297 20.14 -12.77 -27.47
N LEU A 298 19.08 -11.97 -27.64
CA LEU A 298 18.10 -12.12 -28.71
C LEU A 298 18.75 -11.91 -30.09
N VAL A 299 19.57 -10.88 -30.25
CA VAL A 299 20.30 -10.64 -31.51
C VAL A 299 21.23 -11.79 -31.86
N GLU A 300 21.91 -12.40 -30.88
CA GLU A 300 22.76 -13.57 -31.12
C GLU A 300 21.96 -14.79 -31.58
N LYS A 301 20.80 -15.05 -30.95
CA LYS A 301 20.07 -16.31 -31.12
C LYS A 301 19.02 -16.27 -32.23
N MET A 302 18.40 -15.12 -32.45
CA MET A 302 17.26 -14.96 -33.34
C MET A 302 17.21 -13.58 -34.01
N PRO A 303 18.28 -13.15 -34.71
CA PRO A 303 18.46 -11.78 -35.19
C PRO A 303 17.30 -11.27 -36.06
N ALA A 304 16.77 -12.09 -36.96
CA ALA A 304 15.65 -11.71 -37.83
C ALA A 304 14.37 -11.42 -37.03
N GLN A 305 14.02 -12.32 -36.09
CA GLN A 305 12.84 -12.15 -35.23
C GLN A 305 13.01 -10.96 -34.27
N THR A 306 14.22 -10.74 -33.76
CA THR A 306 14.52 -9.60 -32.90
C THR A 306 14.28 -8.27 -33.62
N ARG A 307 14.70 -8.17 -34.88
CA ARG A 307 14.50 -6.98 -35.71
C ARG A 307 13.03 -6.72 -36.03
N GLU A 308 12.29 -7.77 -36.36
CA GLU A 308 10.89 -7.68 -36.74
C GLU A 308 9.98 -7.29 -35.56
N ASN A 309 10.26 -7.81 -34.36
CA ASN A 309 9.40 -7.64 -33.18
C ASN A 309 9.94 -6.61 -32.18
N TRP A 310 10.95 -5.82 -32.56
CA TRP A 310 11.56 -4.85 -31.64
C TRP A 310 10.54 -3.77 -31.24
N PRO A 311 10.25 -3.58 -29.94
CA PRO A 311 9.12 -2.76 -29.50
C PRO A 311 9.46 -1.28 -29.27
N ILE A 312 10.73 -0.90 -29.41
CA ILE A 312 11.23 0.46 -29.14
C ILE A 312 12.11 0.95 -30.30
N ASP A 313 12.76 2.10 -30.14
CA ASP A 313 13.61 2.67 -31.17
C ASP A 313 14.72 1.70 -31.62
N SER A 314 14.93 1.66 -32.94
CA SER A 314 15.83 0.72 -33.60
C SER A 314 17.30 1.12 -33.54
N ASP A 315 17.64 2.37 -33.23
CA ASP A 315 19.03 2.83 -33.23
C ASP A 315 19.87 2.12 -32.17
N ASP A 316 19.26 1.85 -31.01
CA ASP A 316 19.90 1.07 -29.96
C ASP A 316 20.05 -0.41 -30.37
N LEU A 317 19.07 -0.97 -31.09
CA LEU A 317 19.19 -2.33 -31.64
C LEU A 317 20.29 -2.42 -32.69
N ALA A 318 20.39 -1.45 -33.60
CA ALA A 318 21.44 -1.38 -34.60
C ALA A 318 22.85 -1.33 -33.96
N LYS A 319 23.00 -0.61 -32.85
CA LYS A 319 24.24 -0.60 -32.07
C LYS A 319 24.58 -1.99 -31.53
N ILE A 320 23.59 -2.71 -30.98
CA ILE A 320 23.76 -4.07 -30.46
C ILE A 320 24.18 -5.05 -31.56
N PHE A 321 23.58 -4.98 -32.75
CA PHE A 321 24.00 -5.76 -33.91
C PHE A 321 25.46 -5.47 -34.28
N SER A 322 25.83 -4.18 -34.33
CA SER A 322 27.21 -3.78 -34.60
C SER A 322 28.19 -4.30 -33.55
N ASP A 323 27.83 -4.30 -32.27
CA ASP A 323 28.71 -4.80 -31.19
C ASP A 323 28.95 -6.30 -31.26
N LEU A 324 27.98 -7.06 -31.80
CA LEU A 324 28.10 -8.49 -32.05
C LEU A 324 28.75 -8.82 -33.41
N GLY A 325 29.10 -7.81 -34.21
CA GLY A 325 29.67 -8.00 -35.55
C GLY A 325 28.66 -8.51 -36.58
N ALA A 326 27.36 -8.29 -36.35
CA ALA A 326 26.27 -8.68 -37.24
C ALA A 326 25.76 -7.50 -38.07
N ALA A 327 25.26 -7.78 -39.27
CA ALA A 327 24.59 -6.78 -40.10
C ALA A 327 23.17 -6.50 -39.57
N PHE A 328 22.86 -5.22 -39.36
CA PHE A 328 21.53 -4.77 -38.96
C PHE A 328 20.49 -4.89 -40.08
#